data_AF-A0A7X5KSC0-F1
#
_entry.id   AF-A0A7X5KSC0-F1
#
_cell.length_a   1.000
_cell.length_b   1.000
_cell.length_c   1.000
_cell.angle_alpha   90.00
_cell.angle_beta   90.00
_cell.angle_gamma   90.00
#
_symmetry.space_group_name_H-M   'P 1'
#
loop_
_entity.id
_entity.type
_entity.pdbx_description
1 polymer ?
#
loop_
_entity_poly.entity_id
_entity_poly.type
_entity_poly.pdbx_seq_one_letter_code
_entity_poly.pdbx_strand_id
1 'polypeptide(L)'
;MSLSYGKDYTGLKFGHLTVTSFFPTEETKGSWKCKCDCGNEVVVYTNDLSSRRIESCGCRLKDYPYTYRTVKMSENTYIYSDIVYKKEKSTV
;
A
#
# COMPACT_ATOMS: atom_id res chain seq x y z
N MET A 1 32.53 9.39 5.26
CA MET A 1 31.71 8.46 6.05
C MET A 1 30.49 8.11 5.23
N SER A 2 30.49 6.93 4.63
CA SER A 2 29.42 6.46 3.75
C SER A 2 28.23 6.04 4.61
N LEU A 3 27.16 6.83 4.60
CA LEU A 3 25.90 6.46 5.23
C LEU A 3 25.28 5.32 4.41
N SER A 4 25.20 4.14 5.01
CA SER A 4 24.46 2.98 4.51
C SER A 4 22.97 3.33 4.48
N TYR A 5 22.55 4.05 3.45
CA TYR A 5 21.21 4.60 3.31
C TYR A 5 20.23 3.42 3.16
N GLY A 6 19.40 3.21 4.18
CA GLY A 6 18.27 2.29 4.08
C GLY A 6 17.48 2.62 2.82
N LYS A 7 17.10 1.58 2.07
CA LYS A 7 16.53 1.71 0.73
C LYS A 7 15.35 2.70 0.73
N ASP A 8 15.59 3.88 0.19
CA ASP A 8 14.57 4.92 0.07
C ASP A 8 13.73 4.66 -1.17
N TYR A 9 12.42 4.68 -0.97
CA TYR A 9 11.46 4.46 -2.04
C TYR A 9 10.78 5.75 -2.49
N THR A 10 11.17 6.92 -1.95
CA THR A 10 10.54 8.20 -2.24
C THR A 10 10.66 8.55 -3.72
N GLY A 11 9.55 8.97 -4.34
CA GLY A 11 9.49 9.27 -5.76
C GLY A 11 9.37 8.04 -6.68
N LEU A 12 9.47 6.82 -6.16
CA LEU A 12 9.25 5.61 -6.96
C LEU A 12 7.77 5.36 -7.21
N LYS A 13 7.46 4.87 -8.41
CA LYS A 13 6.12 4.50 -8.83
C LYS A 13 5.96 2.98 -8.86
N PHE A 14 4.97 2.48 -8.14
CA PHE A 14 4.54 1.09 -8.07
C PHE A 14 3.15 0.97 -8.69
N GLY A 15 3.09 0.61 -9.97
CA GLY A 15 1.84 0.60 -10.74
C GLY A 15 1.20 1.99 -10.81
N HIS A 16 0.14 2.22 -10.04
CA HIS A 16 -0.61 3.47 -9.92
C HIS A 16 -0.33 4.22 -8.61
N LEU A 17 0.57 3.71 -7.76
CA LEU A 17 0.97 4.33 -6.51
C LEU A 17 2.32 5.02 -6.68
N THR A 18 2.40 6.28 -6.28
CA THR A 18 3.66 7.03 -6.24
C THR A 18 4.04 7.27 -4.80
N VAL A 19 5.20 6.81 -4.37
CA VAL A 19 5.67 7.00 -3.01
C VAL A 19 6.00 8.48 -2.79
N THR A 20 5.36 9.10 -1.81
CA THR A 20 5.52 10.53 -1.49
C THR A 20 6.45 10.76 -0.31
N SER A 21 6.39 9.90 0.71
CA SER A 21 7.22 10.06 1.90
C SER A 21 7.32 8.78 2.73
N PHE A 22 8.39 8.67 3.50
CA PHE A 22 8.52 7.63 4.52
C PHE A 22 7.56 7.86 5.68
N PHE A 23 6.92 6.80 6.14
CA PHE A 23 5.99 6.81 7.26
C PHE A 23 6.47 5.84 8.35
N PRO A 24 7.14 6.34 9.40
CA PRO A 24 7.56 5.50 10.51
C PRO A 24 6.34 5.09 11.34
N THR A 25 6.02 3.80 11.33
CA THR A 25 5.03 3.17 12.20
C THR A 25 5.75 2.42 13.31
N GLU A 26 5.24 2.51 14.55
CA GLU A 26 5.85 1.84 15.71
C GLU A 26 5.94 0.31 15.56
N GLU A 27 5.06 -0.30 14.75
CA GLU A 27 4.79 -1.72 14.93
C GLU A 27 5.71 -2.70 14.19
N THR A 28 6.42 -2.41 13.09
CA THR A 28 7.32 -3.49 12.58
C THR A 28 8.34 -3.16 11.48
N LYS A 29 7.99 -2.53 10.37
CA LYS A 29 8.91 -2.35 9.24
C LYS A 29 8.48 -1.10 8.49
N GLY A 30 9.38 -0.14 8.33
CA GLY A 30 9.10 1.19 7.78
C GLY A 30 7.99 1.19 6.72
N SER A 31 6.97 2.00 6.96
CA SER A 31 5.84 2.16 6.04
C SER A 31 6.13 3.31 5.09
N TRP A 32 5.43 3.36 3.98
CA TRP A 32 5.60 4.40 2.97
C TRP A 32 4.23 4.97 2.61
N LYS A 33 4.12 6.30 2.69
CA LYS A 33 2.98 7.02 2.15
C LYS A 33 3.09 7.04 0.64
N CYS A 34 2.02 6.59 0.00
CA CYS A 34 1.89 6.52 -1.44
C CYS A 34 0.64 7.27 -1.87
N LYS A 35 0.78 8.13 -2.88
CA LYS A 35 -0.34 8.80 -3.51
C LYS A 35 -0.73 8.04 -4.77
N CYS A 36 -2.00 7.71 -4.89
CA CYS A 36 -2.52 7.07 -6.08
C CYS A 36 -2.96 8.10 -7.12
N ASP A 37 -2.90 7.72 -8.41
CA ASP A 37 -3.51 8.47 -9.51
C ASP A 37 -5.02 8.74 -9.29
N CYS A 38 -5.70 7.96 -8.43
CA CYS A 38 -7.10 8.17 -8.03
C CYS A 38 -7.31 9.41 -7.13
N GLY A 39 -6.24 9.99 -6.58
CA GLY A 39 -6.27 11.09 -5.61
C GLY A 39 -6.19 10.65 -4.14
N ASN A 40 -6.42 9.37 -3.83
CA ASN A 40 -6.32 8.85 -2.46
C ASN A 40 -4.87 8.62 -2.04
N GLU A 41 -4.62 8.76 -0.75
CA GLU A 41 -3.33 8.47 -0.13
C GLU A 41 -3.41 7.18 0.69
N VAL A 42 -2.44 6.30 0.48
CA VAL A 42 -2.38 5.00 1.13
C VAL A 42 -1.02 4.78 1.77
N VAL A 43 -1.00 4.21 2.95
CA VAL A 43 0.20 3.80 3.66
C VAL A 43 0.39 2.32 3.41
N VAL A 44 1.53 1.98 2.79
CA VAL A 44 1.86 0.62 2.40
C VAL A 44 3.19 0.23 3.04
N TYR A 45 3.27 -0.98 3.56
CA TYR A 45 4.51 -1.48 4.14
C TYR A 45 5.58 -1.74 3.08
N THR A 46 6.85 -1.61 3.47
CA THR A 46 7.99 -1.88 2.57
C THR A 46 7.94 -3.27 1.94
N ASN A 47 7.51 -4.30 2.69
CA ASN A 47 7.39 -5.66 2.17
C ASN A 47 6.34 -5.78 1.06
N ASP A 48 5.20 -5.09 1.19
CA ASP A 48 4.11 -5.14 0.22
C ASP A 48 4.44 -4.32 -1.04
N LEU A 49 5.15 -3.19 -0.89
CA LEU A 49 5.72 -2.44 -2.02
C LEU A 49 6.80 -3.24 -2.74
N SER A 50 7.76 -3.81 -1.99
CA SER A 50 8.87 -4.58 -2.57
C SER A 50 8.41 -5.85 -3.26
N SER A 51 7.35 -6.50 -2.75
CA SER A 51 6.74 -7.68 -3.38
C SER A 51 5.71 -7.31 -4.46
N ARG A 52 5.48 -6.01 -4.71
CA ARG A 52 4.51 -5.49 -5.68
C ARG A 52 3.10 -6.06 -5.50
N ARG A 53 2.71 -6.40 -4.27
CA ARG A 53 1.34 -6.86 -3.98
C ARG A 53 0.34 -5.71 -4.07
N ILE A 54 0.80 -4.51 -3.72
CA ILE A 54 -0.02 -3.31 -3.65
C ILE A 54 0.48 -2.32 -4.71
N GLU A 55 -0.26 -2.23 -5.81
CA GLU A 55 0.05 -1.37 -6.96
C GLU A 55 -1.00 -0.29 -7.18
N SER A 56 -2.03 -0.21 -6.34
CA SER A 56 -3.09 0.81 -6.45
C SER A 56 -3.75 1.10 -5.10
N CYS A 57 -4.46 2.23 -5.01
CA CYS A 57 -5.39 2.53 -3.91
C CYS A 57 -6.65 1.63 -3.93
N GLY A 58 -6.66 0.63 -4.82
CA GLY A 58 -7.72 -0.27 -5.28
C GLY A 58 -9.05 0.33 -5.69
N CYS A 59 -8.99 1.59 -6.14
CA CYS A 59 -9.92 2.10 -7.14
C CYS A 59 -10.08 1.18 -8.37
N ARG A 60 -9.11 0.28 -8.64
CA ARG A 60 -9.06 -0.64 -9.79
C ARG A 60 -9.22 -2.12 -9.41
N LEU A 61 -9.64 -2.45 -8.19
CA LEU A 61 -9.78 -3.85 -7.73
C LEU A 61 -11.02 -4.61 -8.27
N LYS A 62 -11.79 -4.04 -9.20
CA LYS A 62 -13.04 -4.67 -9.66
C LYS A 62 -12.79 -6.06 -10.26
N ASP A 63 -11.68 -6.24 -10.97
CA ASP A 63 -11.31 -7.48 -11.67
C ASP A 63 -10.46 -8.44 -10.83
N TYR A 64 -10.04 -8.05 -9.61
CA TYR A 64 -9.17 -8.88 -8.77
C TYR A 64 -10.00 -9.77 -7.82
N PRO A 65 -9.58 -11.03 -7.57
CA PRO A 65 -10.25 -11.93 -6.65
C PRO A 65 -10.01 -11.57 -5.17
N TYR A 66 -9.21 -10.54 -4.90
CA TYR A 66 -8.93 -10.05 -3.55
C TYR A 66 -9.22 -8.56 -3.43
N THR A 67 -9.44 -8.13 -2.19
CA THR A 67 -9.38 -6.74 -1.77
C THR A 67 -8.30 -6.62 -0.70
N TYR A 68 -7.95 -5.41 -0.31
CA TYR A 68 -7.16 -5.17 0.89
C TYR A 68 -8.10 -4.62 1.97
N ARG A 69 -7.81 -4.96 3.22
CA ARG A 69 -8.40 -4.30 4.37
C ARG A 69 -7.65 -2.99 4.60
N THR A 70 -8.41 -1.91 4.70
CA THR A 70 -7.86 -0.58 5.00
C THR A 70 -8.34 -0.09 6.35
N VAL A 71 -7.44 0.50 7.11
CA VAL A 71 -7.78 1.29 8.30
C VAL A 71 -7.68 2.77 7.94
N LYS A 72 -8.77 3.52 8.12
CA LYS A 72 -8.74 4.97 7.91
C LYS A 72 -7.95 5.62 9.04
N MET A 73 -6.83 6.27 8.71
CA MET A 73 -5.95 6.94 9.67
C MET A 73 -6.24 8.45 9.76
N SER A 74 -6.63 9.10 8.65
CA SER A 74 -6.98 10.52 8.58
C SER A 74 -8.01 10.79 7.49
N GLU A 75 -8.41 12.06 7.27
CA GLU A 75 -9.45 12.46 6.32
C GLU A 75 -9.32 11.82 4.92
N ASN A 76 -8.09 11.59 4.42
CA ASN A 76 -7.79 10.95 3.12
C ASN A 76 -6.63 9.93 3.15
N THR A 77 -6.16 9.49 4.32
CA THR A 77 -5.09 8.50 4.45
C THR A 77 -5.61 7.15 4.93
N TYR A 78 -5.30 6.09 4.19
CA TYR A 78 -5.69 4.71 4.51
C TYR A 78 -4.47 3.82 4.69
N ILE A 79 -4.40 3.05 5.79
CA ILE A 79 -3.34 2.08 6.02
C ILE A 79 -3.79 0.72 5.51
N TYR A 80 -2.98 0.07 4.68
CA TYR A 80 -3.26 -1.28 4.20
C TYR A 80 -2.78 -2.29 5.24
N SER A 81 -3.65 -3.18 5.71
CA SER A 81 -3.31 -4.15 6.75
C SER A 81 -3.17 -5.57 6.20
N ASP A 82 -4.17 -6.08 5.50
CA ASP A 82 -4.25 -7.48 5.08
C ASP A 82 -4.95 -7.64 3.73
N ILE A 83 -4.56 -8.67 2.97
CA ILE A 83 -5.25 -9.07 1.74
C ILE A 83 -6.44 -9.96 2.13
N VAL A 84 -7.64 -9.55 1.70
CA VAL A 84 -8.89 -10.26 1.92
C VAL A 84 -9.34 -10.87 0.59
N TYR A 85 -9.29 -12.19 0.47
CA TYR A 85 -9.79 -12.91 -0.71
C TYR A 85 -11.32 -12.94 -0.69
N LYS A 86 -11.94 -12.64 -1.83
CA LYS A 86 -13.38 -12.80 -2.03
C LYS A 86 -13.68 -14.30 -1.88
N LYS A 87 -14.44 -14.70 -0.87
CA LYS A 87 -14.94 -16.08 -0.79
C LYS A 87 -15.84 -16.29 -2.00
N GLU A 88 -15.45 -17.20 -2.89
CA GLU A 88 -16.35 -17.72 -3.91
C GLU A 88 -17.61 -18.22 -3.20
N LYS A 89 -18.78 -17.73 -3.64
CA LYS A 89 -20.04 -18.32 -3.23
C LYS A 89 -20.01 -19.76 -3.74
N SER A 90 -19.69 -20.70 -2.86
CA SER A 90 -19.98 -22.11 -3.07
C SER A 90 -21.50 -22.20 -3.20
N THR A 91 -21.97 -22.20 -4.44
CA THR A 91 -23.32 -22.61 -4.77
C THR A 91 -23.42 -24.08 -4.40
N VAL A 92 -24.09 -24.36 -3.27
CA VAL A 92 -24.61 -25.68 -2.92
C VAL A 92 -26.11 -25.51 -2.71
#